data_AF-A0AAJ3NGM6-F1
#
_entry.id   AF-A0AAJ3NGM6-F1
#
_cell.length_a   1.000
_cell.length_b   1.000
_cell.length_c   1.000
_cell.angle_alpha   90.00
_cell.angle_beta   90.00
_cell.angle_gamma   90.00
#
_symmetry.space_group_name_H-M   'P 1'
#
loop_
_entity.id
_entity.type
_entity.pdbx_description
1 polymer ?
#
loop_
_entity_poly.entity_id
_entity_poly.type
_entity_poly.pdbx_seq_one_letter_code
_entity_poly.pdbx_strand_id
1 'polypeptide(L)'
;MNTYHFHFNNGKKTSTILFWFFATLLTVSLTGATIVLLPNPLFPAWLLLISFPLMLIAIYRLFKVAANRRSIDIISLSQKGFISSCFGEVLFSEIQSIQVPVREIGLLDGLQWDYYKKTDADPPNLKFSIITRDGKVLTFIMNEWGGLYNSKEDFSVFFNFITVLADHLYQLYYPNESYKSYLKILDEEGFWRMPG
;
A
#
# COMPACT_ATOMS: atom_id res chain seq x y z
N MET A 1 10.58 9.55 19.07
CA MET A 1 10.71 9.22 17.64
C MET A 1 9.51 8.37 17.29
N ASN A 2 8.62 8.86 16.44
CA ASN A 2 7.40 8.11 16.09
C ASN A 2 7.71 7.25 14.86
N THR A 3 7.37 5.97 14.92
CA THR A 3 7.59 4.99 13.84
C THR A 3 6.25 4.53 13.28
N TYR A 4 6.10 4.62 11.96
CA TYR A 4 4.88 4.28 11.24
C TYR A 4 5.17 3.11 10.30
N HIS A 5 4.32 2.10 10.35
CA HIS A 5 4.45 0.88 9.56
C HIS A 5 3.40 0.88 8.46
N PHE A 6 3.86 1.01 7.22
CA PHE A 6 3.02 1.09 6.05
C PHE A 6 3.07 -0.21 5.28
N HIS A 7 1.94 -0.90 5.19
CA HIS A 7 1.85 -2.13 4.42
C HIS A 7 1.37 -1.83 3.00
N PHE A 8 2.13 -2.22 1.98
CA PHE A 8 1.72 -2.05 0.58
C PHE A 8 1.93 -3.33 -0.21
N ASN A 9 1.13 -3.56 -1.26
CA ASN A 9 1.46 -4.66 -2.17
C ASN A 9 2.54 -4.22 -3.13
N ASN A 10 3.59 -5.02 -3.21
CA ASN A 10 4.66 -4.78 -4.15
C ASN A 10 4.23 -5.23 -5.54
N GLY A 11 3.94 -4.26 -6.42
CA GLY A 11 3.54 -4.51 -7.81
C GLY A 11 4.55 -5.33 -8.62
N LYS A 12 5.84 -5.31 -8.26
CA LYS A 12 6.87 -6.16 -8.90
C LYS A 12 6.60 -7.64 -8.68
N LYS A 13 5.91 -8.02 -7.60
CA LYS A 13 5.55 -9.42 -7.29
C LYS A 13 4.27 -9.87 -8.02
N THR A 14 3.49 -8.95 -8.60
CA THR A 14 2.24 -9.27 -9.31
C THR A 14 2.47 -10.20 -10.50
N SER A 15 3.53 -9.96 -11.30
CA SER A 15 3.88 -10.84 -12.43
C SER A 15 4.22 -12.26 -11.97
N THR A 16 4.96 -12.40 -10.86
CA THR A 16 5.29 -13.70 -10.28
C THR A 16 4.05 -14.42 -9.75
N ILE A 17 3.10 -13.70 -9.15
CA ILE A 17 1.81 -14.27 -8.69
C ILE A 17 1.01 -14.76 -9.90
N LEU A 18 0.91 -13.96 -10.96
CA LEU A 18 0.18 -14.31 -12.17
C LEU A 18 0.77 -15.56 -12.84
N PHE A 19 2.10 -15.64 -12.92
CA PHE A 19 2.80 -16.83 -13.43
C PHE A 19 2.43 -18.09 -12.64
N TRP A 20 2.53 -18.03 -11.30
CA TRP A 20 2.17 -19.19 -10.47
C TRP A 20 0.68 -19.50 -10.49
N PHE A 21 -0.18 -18.52 -10.71
CA PHE A 21 -1.61 -18.73 -10.87
C PHE A 21 -1.88 -19.59 -12.12
N PHE A 22 -1.35 -19.19 -13.27
CA PHE A 22 -1.50 -19.97 -14.51
C PHE A 22 -0.79 -21.32 -14.45
N ALA A 23 0.39 -21.41 -13.83
CA ALA A 23 1.06 -22.69 -13.60
C ALA A 23 0.23 -23.64 -12.72
N THR A 24 -0.43 -23.10 -11.69
CA THR A 24 -1.33 -23.86 -10.82
C THR A 24 -2.56 -24.32 -11.59
N LEU A 25 -3.20 -23.43 -12.36
CA LEU A 25 -4.35 -23.77 -13.19
C LEU A 25 -4.01 -24.92 -14.16
N LEU A 26 -2.87 -24.81 -14.85
CA LEU A 26 -2.40 -25.83 -15.78
C LEU A 26 -2.15 -27.17 -15.08
N THR A 27 -1.40 -27.18 -13.98
CA THR A 27 -1.03 -28.42 -13.26
C THR A 27 -2.23 -29.10 -12.60
N VAL A 28 -3.19 -28.34 -12.09
CA VAL A 28 -4.46 -28.87 -11.56
C VAL A 28 -5.29 -29.48 -12.69
N SER A 29 -5.45 -28.78 -13.82
CA SER A 29 -6.17 -29.31 -14.98
C SER A 29 -5.51 -30.57 -15.54
N LEU A 30 -4.17 -30.59 -15.64
CA LEU A 30 -3.43 -31.75 -16.12
C LEU A 30 -3.60 -32.95 -15.19
N THR A 31 -3.49 -32.73 -13.88
CA THR A 31 -3.67 -33.78 -12.87
C THR A 31 -5.11 -34.29 -12.85
N GLY A 32 -6.10 -33.40 -12.94
CA GLY A 32 -7.51 -33.78 -13.03
C GLY A 32 -7.81 -34.61 -14.28
N ALA A 33 -7.33 -34.20 -15.45
CA ALA A 33 -7.47 -34.96 -16.69
C ALA A 33 -6.80 -36.34 -16.59
N THR A 34 -5.61 -36.39 -15.97
CA THR A 34 -4.86 -37.63 -15.73
C THR A 34 -5.61 -38.60 -14.82
N ILE A 35 -6.29 -38.09 -13.77
CA ILE A 35 -7.15 -38.89 -12.88
C ILE A 35 -8.37 -39.43 -13.63
N VAL A 36 -9.03 -38.59 -14.45
CA VAL A 36 -10.22 -38.98 -15.21
C VAL A 36 -9.91 -40.05 -16.27
N LEU A 37 -8.72 -39.97 -16.89
CA LEU A 37 -8.27 -40.91 -17.92
C LEU A 37 -7.59 -42.16 -17.35
N LEU A 38 -7.31 -42.21 -16.05
CA LEU A 38 -6.66 -43.34 -15.37
C LEU A 38 -7.36 -44.70 -15.58
N PRO A 39 -8.70 -44.81 -15.66
CA PRO A 39 -9.37 -46.07 -15.94
C PRO A 39 -9.12 -46.62 -17.35
N ASN A 40 -8.57 -45.82 -18.26
CA ASN A 40 -8.28 -46.24 -19.62
C ASN A 40 -6.99 -47.09 -19.63
N PRO A 41 -7.04 -48.36 -20.09
CA PRO A 41 -5.88 -49.25 -20.08
C PRO A 41 -4.71 -48.78 -20.95
N LEU A 42 -4.94 -47.84 -21.87
CA LEU A 42 -3.90 -47.23 -22.70
C LEU A 42 -3.25 -46.00 -22.05
N PHE A 43 -3.74 -45.55 -20.91
CA PHE A 43 -3.29 -44.32 -20.28
C PHE A 43 -2.14 -44.58 -19.29
N PRO A 44 -0.99 -43.90 -19.45
CA PRO A 44 0.18 -44.15 -18.61
C PRO A 44 -0.01 -43.63 -17.17
N ALA A 45 -0.29 -44.53 -16.24
CA ALA A 45 -0.48 -44.22 -14.81
C ALA A 45 0.74 -43.54 -14.15
N TRP A 46 1.95 -43.73 -14.69
CA TRP A 46 3.16 -43.06 -14.19
C TRP A 46 3.13 -41.53 -14.35
N LEU A 47 2.28 -40.99 -15.24
CA LEU A 47 2.09 -39.55 -15.36
C LEU A 47 1.55 -38.92 -14.07
N LEU A 48 0.74 -39.64 -13.28
CA LEU A 48 0.26 -39.15 -11.99
C LEU A 48 1.40 -38.93 -10.99
N LEU A 49 2.43 -39.78 -11.03
CA LEU A 49 3.60 -39.67 -10.17
C LEU A 49 4.38 -38.38 -10.43
N ILE A 50 4.21 -37.76 -11.61
CA ILE A 50 4.84 -36.51 -11.99
C ILE A 50 3.87 -35.34 -11.83
N SER A 51 2.63 -35.48 -12.29
CA SER A 51 1.66 -34.38 -12.29
C SER A 51 1.23 -33.97 -10.88
N PHE A 52 1.04 -34.95 -9.99
CA PHE A 52 0.59 -34.70 -8.62
C PHE A 52 1.60 -33.89 -7.78
N PRO A 53 2.91 -34.23 -7.70
CA PRO A 53 3.87 -33.39 -6.98
C PRO A 53 4.05 -32.03 -7.63
N LEU A 54 4.00 -31.92 -8.97
CA LEU A 54 4.06 -30.63 -9.65
C LEU A 54 2.87 -29.72 -9.29
N MET A 55 1.66 -30.28 -9.20
CA MET A 55 0.47 -29.57 -8.74
C MET A 55 0.65 -29.05 -7.32
N LEU A 56 1.13 -29.89 -6.38
CA LEU A 56 1.38 -29.47 -5.00
C LEU A 56 2.42 -28.34 -4.91
N ILE A 57 3.51 -28.44 -5.68
CA ILE A 57 4.54 -27.40 -5.73
C ILE A 57 3.98 -26.09 -6.29
N ALA A 58 3.19 -26.14 -7.37
CA ALA A 58 2.59 -24.96 -7.97
C ALA A 58 1.64 -24.25 -7.00
N ILE A 59 0.75 -25.01 -6.35
CA ILE A 59 -0.16 -24.50 -5.31
C ILE A 59 0.63 -23.85 -4.18
N TYR A 60 1.63 -24.56 -3.63
CA TYR A 60 2.46 -24.03 -2.55
C TYR A 60 3.16 -22.74 -2.95
N ARG A 61 3.74 -22.69 -4.15
CA ARG A 61 4.43 -21.50 -4.67
C ARG A 61 3.46 -20.34 -4.87
N LEU A 62 2.26 -20.59 -5.39
CA LEU A 62 1.22 -19.58 -5.54
C LEU A 62 0.87 -18.95 -4.18
N PHE A 63 0.55 -19.78 -3.17
CA PHE A 63 0.24 -19.28 -1.84
C PHE A 63 1.41 -18.53 -1.20
N LYS A 64 2.63 -19.06 -1.32
CA LYS A 64 3.83 -18.43 -0.77
C LYS A 64 4.10 -17.06 -1.37
N VAL A 65 3.99 -16.94 -2.70
CA VAL A 65 4.24 -15.68 -3.40
C VAL A 65 3.10 -14.69 -3.13
N ALA A 66 1.86 -15.16 -3.07
CA ALA A 66 0.69 -14.35 -2.70
C ALA A 66 0.78 -13.81 -1.26
N ALA A 67 1.18 -14.64 -0.30
CA ALA A 67 1.39 -14.21 1.09
C ALA A 67 2.52 -13.19 1.20
N ASN A 68 3.61 -13.39 0.45
CA ASN A 68 4.74 -12.47 0.40
C ASN A 68 4.49 -11.23 -0.48
N ARG A 69 3.28 -11.04 -1.01
CA ARG A 69 2.92 -9.85 -1.81
C ARG A 69 3.00 -8.58 -0.98
N ARG A 70 2.58 -8.68 0.30
CA ARG A 70 2.62 -7.57 1.26
C ARG A 70 4.08 -7.23 1.57
N SER A 71 4.46 -5.99 1.31
CA SER A 71 5.74 -5.40 1.70
C SER A 71 5.47 -4.33 2.74
N ILE A 72 6.48 -4.01 3.53
CA ILE A 72 6.39 -3.06 4.64
C ILE A 72 7.37 -1.93 4.34
N ASP A 73 6.89 -0.69 4.40
CA ASP A 73 7.74 0.47 4.56
C ASP A 73 7.68 0.93 6.02
N ILE A 74 8.83 1.22 6.60
CA ILE A 74 8.93 1.77 7.95
C ILE A 74 9.38 3.22 7.82
N ILE A 75 8.54 4.13 8.30
CA ILE A 75 8.83 5.56 8.32
C ILE A 75 9.09 6.00 9.74
N SER A 76 10.30 6.46 9.99
CA SER A 76 10.76 6.97 11.27
C SER A 76 10.84 8.48 11.24
N LEU A 77 10.05 9.15 12.07
CA LEU A 77 10.01 10.61 12.18
C LEU A 77 10.98 11.13 13.23
N SER A 78 11.80 12.09 12.82
CA SER A 78 12.75 12.86 13.64
C SER A 78 12.35 14.34 13.68
N GLN A 79 13.03 15.15 14.50
CA GLN A 79 12.78 16.60 14.55
C GLN A 79 13.12 17.33 13.24
N LYS A 80 14.01 16.78 12.41
CA LYS A 80 14.51 17.44 11.19
C LYS A 80 13.84 16.92 9.91
N GLY A 81 13.16 15.79 9.98
CA GLY A 81 12.68 15.06 8.81
C GLY A 81 12.24 13.64 9.13
N PHE A 82 12.08 12.80 8.10
CA PHE A 82 11.76 11.38 8.25
C PHE A 82 12.69 10.49 7.44
N ILE A 83 12.83 9.24 7.86
CA ILE A 83 13.56 8.20 7.15
C ILE A 83 12.57 7.10 6.78
N SER A 84 12.43 6.82 5.49
CA SER A 84 11.67 5.70 4.94
C SER A 84 12.64 4.60 4.48
N SER A 85 12.33 3.35 4.79
CA SER A 85 13.09 2.21 4.30
C SER A 85 13.06 2.05 2.77
N CYS A 86 11.97 2.51 2.14
CA CYS A 86 11.78 2.43 0.68
C CYS A 86 12.20 3.71 -0.07
N PHE A 87 12.13 4.88 0.58
CA PHE A 87 12.33 6.18 -0.06
C PHE A 87 13.59 6.92 0.41
N GLY A 88 14.19 6.48 1.52
CA GLY A 88 15.38 7.11 2.10
C GLY A 88 15.04 8.23 3.07
N GLU A 89 16.06 9.02 3.40
CA GLU A 89 15.95 10.18 4.30
C GLU A 89 15.42 11.42 3.55
N VAL A 90 14.49 12.13 4.18
CA VAL A 90 13.88 13.36 3.69
C VAL A 90 13.83 14.39 4.82
N LEU A 91 14.46 15.53 4.63
CA LEU A 91 14.39 16.64 5.58
C LEU A 91 13.11 17.45 5.37
N PHE A 92 12.51 17.96 6.44
CA PHE A 92 11.31 18.81 6.34
C PHE A 92 11.59 20.10 5.55
N SER A 93 12.80 20.64 5.66
CA SER A 93 13.26 21.80 4.88
C SER A 93 13.40 21.53 3.37
N GLU A 94 13.47 20.25 2.98
CA GLU A 94 13.54 19.84 1.58
C GLU A 94 12.16 19.58 0.98
N ILE A 95 11.10 19.52 1.79
CA ILE A 95 9.75 19.31 1.29
C ILE A 95 9.26 20.60 0.61
N GLN A 96 9.02 20.50 -0.69
CA GLN A 96 8.53 21.59 -1.53
C GLN A 96 7.01 21.68 -1.53
N SER A 97 6.33 20.53 -1.58
CA SER A 97 4.87 20.50 -1.56
C SER A 97 4.32 19.18 -1.06
N ILE A 98 3.12 19.25 -0.52
CA ILE A 98 2.31 18.10 -0.11
C ILE A 98 0.96 18.19 -0.83
N GLN A 99 0.44 17.05 -1.25
CA GLN A 99 -0.90 16.94 -1.80
C GLN A 99 -1.66 15.81 -1.13
N VAL A 100 -2.83 16.14 -0.56
CA VAL A 100 -3.78 15.24 0.10
C VAL A 100 -5.14 15.39 -0.62
N PRO A 101 -5.91 14.31 -0.87
CA PRO A 101 -7.22 14.42 -1.49
C PRO A 101 -8.25 15.14 -0.60
N VAL A 102 -8.81 16.24 -1.10
CA VAL A 102 -9.78 17.16 -0.45
C VAL A 102 -11.01 16.47 0.15
N ARG A 103 -11.57 15.49 -0.57
CA ARG A 103 -12.82 14.81 -0.18
C ARG A 103 -12.70 14.12 1.19
N GLU A 104 -11.48 14.00 1.70
CA GLU A 104 -11.15 13.36 2.97
C GLU A 104 -10.67 14.35 4.03
N ILE A 105 -10.41 15.60 3.66
CA ILE A 105 -10.01 16.67 4.58
C ILE A 105 -11.19 17.11 5.44
N GLY A 106 -12.43 16.97 4.94
CA GLY A 106 -13.64 17.10 5.75
C GLY A 106 -13.78 16.07 6.88
N LEU A 107 -12.96 15.00 6.91
CA LEU A 107 -12.89 14.02 8.00
C LEU A 107 -12.06 14.51 9.20
N LEU A 108 -11.40 15.67 9.07
CA LEU A 108 -10.44 16.19 10.05
C LEU A 108 -11.07 17.01 11.18
N ASP A 109 -12.38 17.29 11.07
CA ASP A 109 -13.16 18.03 12.06
C ASP A 109 -14.10 17.12 12.89
N GLY A 110 -13.83 15.82 12.91
CA GLY A 110 -14.25 14.95 14.02
C GLY A 110 -15.68 14.42 14.02
N LEU A 111 -16.29 14.13 12.86
CA LEU A 111 -17.48 13.27 12.80
C LEU A 111 -17.31 12.05 11.88
N GLN A 112 -17.94 10.98 12.34
CA GLN A 112 -17.40 9.64 12.41
C GLN A 112 -17.86 8.76 11.21
N TRP A 113 -16.92 8.25 10.41
CA TRP A 113 -17.00 6.93 9.73
C TRP A 113 -17.86 6.73 8.47
N ASP A 114 -18.36 7.77 7.80
CA ASP A 114 -19.22 7.56 6.63
C ASP A 114 -18.52 7.09 5.33
N TYR A 115 -17.18 7.01 5.30
CA TYR A 115 -16.45 6.54 4.10
C TYR A 115 -15.80 5.16 4.18
N TYR A 116 -15.75 4.50 5.36
CA TYR A 116 -15.41 3.07 5.39
C TYR A 116 -16.54 2.22 4.76
N LYS A 117 -17.64 2.84 4.32
CA LYS A 117 -18.82 2.17 3.76
C LYS A 117 -19.56 2.96 2.68
N LYS A 118 -18.90 3.79 1.87
CA LYS A 118 -19.58 4.35 0.68
C LYS A 118 -19.50 3.40 -0.51
N THR A 119 -20.16 2.25 -0.35
CA THR A 119 -20.56 1.27 -1.38
C THR A 119 -19.43 0.65 -2.22
N ASP A 120 -19.57 -0.64 -2.56
CA ASP A 120 -18.65 -1.38 -3.47
C ASP A 120 -18.45 -0.75 -4.87
N ALA A 121 -19.13 0.37 -5.16
CA ALA A 121 -19.18 1.04 -6.45
C ALA A 121 -18.11 2.14 -6.64
N ASP A 122 -17.57 2.76 -5.58
CA ASP A 122 -16.59 3.86 -5.69
C ASP A 122 -15.51 3.74 -4.60
N PRO A 123 -14.51 2.85 -4.76
CA PRO A 123 -13.44 2.71 -3.78
C PRO A 123 -12.61 4.02 -3.70
N PRO A 124 -12.29 4.52 -2.49
CA PRO A 124 -11.49 5.72 -2.34
C PRO A 124 -10.08 5.44 -2.87
N ASN A 125 -9.76 5.96 -4.06
CA ASN A 125 -8.40 5.95 -4.59
C ASN A 125 -7.66 7.17 -4.05
N LEU A 126 -7.02 6.99 -2.91
CA LEU A 126 -6.42 8.08 -2.17
C LEU A 126 -4.97 8.17 -2.56
N LYS A 127 -4.62 9.29 -3.15
CA LYS A 127 -3.26 9.55 -3.61
C LYS A 127 -2.70 10.69 -2.79
N PHE A 128 -1.78 10.34 -1.90
CA PHE A 128 -0.99 11.32 -1.17
C PHE A 128 0.38 11.43 -1.81
N SER A 129 0.89 12.65 -1.95
CA SER A 129 2.24 12.84 -2.47
C SER A 129 3.01 13.92 -1.72
N ILE A 130 4.30 13.66 -1.52
CA ILE A 130 5.28 14.58 -0.99
C ILE A 130 6.30 14.81 -2.10
N ILE A 131 6.51 16.07 -2.48
CA ILE A 131 7.50 16.48 -3.46
C ILE A 131 8.60 17.21 -2.71
N THR A 132 9.83 16.81 -2.98
CA THR A 132 11.04 17.42 -2.40
C THR A 132 11.72 18.32 -3.42
N ARG A 133 12.55 19.27 -2.95
CA ARG A 133 13.25 20.25 -3.80
C ARG A 133 14.18 19.62 -4.84
N ASP A 134 14.71 18.43 -4.57
CA ASP A 134 15.55 17.67 -5.51
C ASP A 134 14.73 16.93 -6.58
N GLY A 135 13.40 17.11 -6.56
CA GLY A 135 12.47 16.51 -7.52
C GLY A 135 12.03 15.09 -7.15
N LYS A 136 12.47 14.51 -6.03
CA LYS A 136 11.94 13.21 -5.60
C LYS A 136 10.49 13.35 -5.17
N VAL A 137 9.66 12.42 -5.64
CA VAL A 137 8.23 12.35 -5.33
C VAL A 137 7.93 11.06 -4.60
N LEU A 138 7.56 11.18 -3.32
CA LEU A 138 7.02 10.06 -2.55
C LEU A 138 5.52 10.05 -2.75
N THR A 139 4.98 9.01 -3.40
CA THR A 139 3.54 8.85 -3.60
C THR A 139 3.04 7.63 -2.84
N PHE A 140 2.06 7.84 -1.98
CA PHE A 140 1.27 6.79 -1.35
C PHE A 140 -0.03 6.65 -2.12
N ILE A 141 -0.24 5.48 -2.72
CA ILE A 141 -1.48 5.14 -3.41
C ILE A 141 -2.21 4.11 -2.55
N MET A 142 -3.39 4.51 -2.14
CA MET A 142 -4.23 3.82 -1.18
C MET A 142 -5.47 3.37 -1.96
N ASN A 143 -5.54 2.07 -2.21
CA ASN A 143 -6.56 1.41 -3.03
C ASN A 143 -6.89 0.05 -2.38
N GLU A 144 -8.16 -0.35 -2.35
CA GLU A 144 -8.58 -1.66 -1.82
C GLU A 144 -8.08 -2.84 -2.68
N TRP A 145 -7.81 -2.61 -3.97
CA TRP A 145 -7.26 -3.65 -4.86
C TRP A 145 -5.73 -3.68 -4.84
N GLY A 146 -5.18 -3.59 -3.63
CA GLY A 146 -3.78 -3.80 -3.33
C GLY A 146 -2.91 -2.57 -3.21
N GLY A 147 -3.48 -1.41 -2.91
CA GLY A 147 -2.78 -0.32 -2.26
C GLY A 147 -2.78 -0.51 -0.74
N LEU A 148 -2.29 0.50 -0.02
CA LEU A 148 -2.06 0.49 1.43
C LEU A 148 -3.29 0.29 2.34
N TYR A 149 -4.45 -0.09 1.79
CA TYR A 149 -5.74 -0.17 2.49
C TYR A 149 -6.24 -1.61 2.44
N ASN A 150 -5.88 -2.40 3.45
CA ASN A 150 -6.63 -3.62 3.75
C ASN A 150 -7.36 -3.55 5.09
N SER A 151 -7.22 -2.46 5.86
CA SER A 151 -7.89 -2.32 7.15
C SER A 151 -8.00 -0.89 7.68
N LYS A 152 -8.92 -0.69 8.62
CA LYS A 152 -9.12 0.54 9.43
C LYS A 152 -7.84 0.98 10.16
N GLU A 153 -7.01 0.03 10.55
CA GLU A 153 -5.75 0.28 11.24
C GLU A 153 -4.73 0.94 10.31
N ASP A 154 -4.61 0.46 9.06
CA ASP A 154 -3.71 1.04 8.06
C ASP A 154 -4.11 2.51 7.73
N PHE A 155 -5.42 2.81 7.64
CA PHE A 155 -5.93 4.19 7.53
C PHE A 155 -5.50 5.05 8.73
N SER A 156 -5.66 4.52 9.95
CA SER A 156 -5.35 5.26 11.18
C SER A 156 -3.86 5.60 11.27
N VAL A 157 -3.00 4.67 10.85
CA VAL A 157 -1.54 4.89 10.78
C VAL A 157 -1.19 5.99 9.78
N PHE A 158 -1.78 5.94 8.58
CA PHE A 158 -1.59 6.96 7.55
C PHE A 158 -2.05 8.34 8.02
N PHE A 159 -3.24 8.42 8.59
CA PHE A 159 -3.79 9.65 9.13
C PHE A 159 -2.88 10.28 10.18
N ASN A 160 -2.45 9.48 11.17
CA ASN A 160 -1.55 9.95 12.22
C ASN A 160 -0.20 10.42 11.67
N PHE A 161 0.31 9.78 10.61
CA PHE A 161 1.54 10.20 9.96
C PHE A 161 1.40 11.57 9.29
N ILE A 162 0.34 11.77 8.49
CA ILE A 162 0.09 13.04 7.79
C ILE A 162 -0.14 14.18 8.77
N THR A 163 -0.87 13.92 9.83
CA THR A 163 -1.09 14.90 10.90
C THR A 163 0.25 15.35 11.49
N VAL A 164 1.09 14.42 11.93
CA VAL A 164 2.39 14.77 12.51
C VAL A 164 3.33 15.45 11.50
N LEU A 165 3.27 15.05 10.22
CA LEU A 165 4.02 15.70 9.15
C LEU A 165 3.60 17.16 8.97
N ALA A 166 2.30 17.42 8.91
CA ALA A 166 1.76 18.77 8.78
C ALA A 166 2.06 19.62 10.01
N ASP A 167 1.99 19.05 11.21
CA ASP A 167 2.36 19.72 12.46
C ASP A 167 3.81 20.20 12.42
N HIS A 168 4.74 19.32 12.01
CA HIS A 168 6.15 19.66 11.91
C HIS A 168 6.44 20.72 10.86
N LEU A 169 5.80 20.64 9.70
CA LEU A 169 5.94 21.68 8.67
C LEU A 169 5.34 23.00 9.13
N TYR A 170 4.20 22.97 9.82
CA TYR A 170 3.57 24.17 10.33
C TYR A 170 4.49 24.88 11.34
N GLN A 171 5.04 24.13 12.29
CA GLN A 171 5.98 24.67 13.27
C GLN A 171 7.27 25.21 12.63
N LEU A 172 7.72 24.61 11.52
CA LEU A 172 8.90 25.08 10.80
C LEU A 172 8.68 26.47 10.18
N TYR A 173 7.49 26.76 9.65
CA TYR A 173 7.18 28.02 8.97
C TYR A 173 6.45 29.06 9.84
N TYR A 174 5.80 28.62 10.92
CA TYR A 174 5.02 29.47 11.84
C TYR A 174 5.41 29.21 13.31
N PRO A 175 6.67 29.44 13.72
CA PRO A 175 7.19 29.04 15.03
C PRO A 175 6.54 29.77 16.22
N ASN A 176 5.88 30.91 15.97
CA ASN A 176 5.32 31.78 17.01
C ASN A 176 3.80 31.61 17.21
N GLU A 177 3.15 30.73 16.45
CA GLU A 177 1.70 30.51 16.56
C GLU A 177 1.36 29.36 17.51
N SER A 178 0.41 29.59 18.43
CA SER A 178 -0.09 28.54 19.31
C SER A 178 -0.94 27.54 18.53
N TYR A 179 -0.48 26.29 18.48
CA TYR A 179 -1.09 25.27 17.62
C TYR A 179 -2.34 24.62 18.23
N LYS A 180 -3.42 24.48 17.44
CA LYS A 180 -4.66 23.78 17.83
C LYS A 180 -5.37 23.00 16.71
N SER A 181 -4.84 22.93 15.48
CA SER A 181 -5.60 22.36 14.35
C SER A 181 -4.73 21.54 13.41
N TYR A 182 -4.96 20.22 13.44
CA TYR A 182 -4.41 19.23 12.53
C TYR A 182 -4.59 19.69 11.08
N LEU A 183 -3.49 19.73 10.32
CA LEU A 183 -3.50 20.01 8.87
C LEU A 183 -3.85 21.44 8.45
N LYS A 184 -3.79 22.41 9.37
CA LYS A 184 -3.94 23.86 9.08
C LYS A 184 -3.05 24.37 7.94
N ILE A 185 -1.95 23.68 7.65
CA ILE A 185 -1.02 24.06 6.59
C ILE A 185 -1.55 23.78 5.18
N LEU A 186 -2.56 22.90 5.03
CA LEU A 186 -3.16 22.57 3.74
C LEU A 186 -4.25 23.60 3.38
N ASP A 187 -4.36 23.92 2.09
CA ASP A 187 -5.46 24.73 1.56
C ASP A 187 -6.77 23.91 1.43
N GLU A 188 -7.83 24.57 0.96
CA GLU A 188 -9.13 23.94 0.69
C GLU A 188 -9.04 22.83 -0.37
N GLU A 189 -7.99 22.84 -1.20
CA GLU A 189 -7.69 21.81 -2.18
C GLU A 189 -6.75 20.71 -1.65
N GLY A 190 -6.45 20.71 -0.35
CA GLY A 190 -5.60 19.72 0.30
C GLY A 190 -4.15 19.79 -0.14
N PHE A 191 -3.76 20.93 -0.70
CA PHE A 191 -2.44 21.19 -1.19
C PHE A 191 -1.70 22.11 -0.22
N TRP A 192 -0.41 21.84 -0.05
CA TRP A 192 0.51 22.77 0.59
C TRP A 192 1.74 22.93 -0.27
N ARG A 193 2.27 24.15 -0.32
CA ARG A 193 3.56 24.46 -0.94
C ARG A 193 4.38 25.29 0.03
N MET A 194 5.69 25.04 0.00
CA MET A 194 6.66 25.82 0.75
C MET A 194 6.48 27.32 0.50
N PRO A 195 6.39 28.15 1.57
CA PRO A 195 6.40 29.60 1.45
C PRO A 195 7.71 30.08 0.84
N GLY A 196 7.61 31.00 -0.14
CA GLY A 196 8.76 31.62 -0.81
C GLY A 196 9.44 32.70 0.03
#